data_AF-A0A2X1RBV7-F1
#
_entry.id   AF-A0A2X1RBV7-F1
#
_cell.length_a   1.000
_cell.length_b   1.000
_cell.length_c   1.000
_cell.angle_alpha   90.00
_cell.angle_beta   90.00
_cell.angle_gamma   90.00
#
_symmetry.space_group_name_H-M   'P 1'
#
loop_
_entity.id
_entity.type
_entity.pdbx_description
1 polymer ?
#
loop_
_entity_poly.entity_id
_entity_poly.type
_entity_poly.pdbx_seq_one_letter_code
_entity_poly.pdbx_strand_id
1 'polypeptide(L)' 'MDKRLHEQLLRGLKAIEANSSLHLEFYLTGATQSGMTGCGLWVINPPYVLAEEMKIILQQLRGFFNPGISSFIVES' A
#
# COMPACT_ATOMS: atom_id res chain seq x y z
N MET A 1 -10.52 1.25 -7.95
CA MET A 1 -9.82 -0.06 -7.94
C MET A 1 -10.85 -1.18 -7.91
N ASP A 2 -10.70 -2.26 -8.70
CA ASP A 2 -11.57 -3.44 -8.59
C ASP A 2 -11.19 -4.23 -7.33
N LYS A 3 -12.04 -4.16 -6.31
CA LYS A 3 -11.81 -4.78 -4.99
C LYS A 3 -11.62 -6.29 -5.10
N ARG A 4 -12.33 -6.95 -6.02
CA ARG A 4 -12.32 -8.41 -6.13
C ARG A 4 -10.97 -8.94 -6.64
N LEU A 5 -10.45 -8.33 -7.71
CA LEU A 5 -9.15 -8.70 -8.27
C LEU A 5 -8.01 -8.37 -7.30
N HIS A 6 -8.13 -7.24 -6.60
CA HIS A 6 -7.17 -6.84 -5.59
C HIS A 6 -7.10 -7.83 -4.41
N GLU A 7 -8.24 -8.20 -3.84
CA GLU A 7 -8.28 -9.19 -2.75
C GLU A 7 -7.81 -10.58 -3.20
N GLN A 8 -8.09 -10.97 -4.45
CA GLN A 8 -7.56 -12.22 -5.03
C GLN A 8 -6.03 -12.20 -5.08
N LEU A 9 -5.44 -11.07 -5.53
CA LEU A 9 -3.99 -10.89 -5.55
C LEU A 9 -3.39 -10.95 -4.13
N LEU A 10 -3.98 -10.23 -3.17
CA LEU A 10 -3.50 -10.22 -1.78
C LEU A 10 -3.53 -11.61 -1.14
N ARG A 11 -4.59 -12.40 -1.41
CA ARG A 11 -4.62 -13.79 -0.93
C ARG A 11 -3.51 -14.64 -1.53
N GLY A 12 -3.22 -14.46 -2.82
CA GLY A 12 -2.11 -15.16 -3.49
C GLY A 12 -0.75 -14.79 -2.91
N LEU A 13 -0.53 -13.50 -2.62
CA LEU A 13 0.72 -13.00 -2.04
C LEU A 13 0.91 -13.46 -0.58
N LYS A 14 -0.16 -13.47 0.22
CA LYS A 14 -0.14 -14.01 1.60
C LYS A 14 0.11 -15.51 1.67
N ALA A 15 -0.17 -16.26 0.61
CA ALA A 15 0.11 -17.69 0.53
C ALA A 15 1.59 -18.00 0.25
N ILE A 16 2.42 -17.00 -0.07
CA ILE A 16 3.86 -17.18 -0.26
C ILE A 16 4.49 -17.37 1.11
N GLU A 17 5.09 -18.54 1.35
CA GLU A 17 5.84 -18.86 2.58
C GLU A 17 7.18 -18.10 2.62
N ALA A 18 7.10 -16.80 2.84
CA ALA A 18 8.26 -15.95 3.10
C ALA A 18 8.43 -15.76 4.62
N ASN A 19 9.69 -15.72 5.08
CA ASN A 19 9.99 -15.45 6.49
C ASN A 19 9.56 -14.04 6.94
N SER A 20 9.50 -13.09 6.01
CA SER A 20 9.03 -11.73 6.24
C SER A 20 8.49 -11.13 4.93
N SER A 21 7.40 -10.38 5.04
CA SER A 21 6.82 -9.64 3.91
C SER A 21 6.33 -8.27 4.38
N LEU A 22 6.60 -7.23 3.61
CA LEU A 22 6.07 -5.89 3.87
C LEU A 22 5.07 -5.51 2.78
N HIS A 23 3.85 -5.24 3.21
CA HIS A 23 2.73 -4.78 2.41
C HIS A 23 2.55 -3.27 2.61
N LEU A 24 2.65 -2.52 1.51
CA LEU A 24 2.54 -1.07 1.50
C LEU A 24 1.46 -0.67 0.51
N GLU A 25 0.55 0.20 0.90
CA GLU A 25 -0.47 0.71 -0.03
C GLU A 25 -0.72 2.18 0.18
N PHE A 26 -1.03 2.88 -0.91
CA PHE A 26 -1.41 4.28 -0.89
C PHE A 26 -2.71 4.48 -1.67
N TYR A 27 -3.64 5.19 -1.05
CA TYR A 27 -4.99 5.39 -1.55
C TYR A 27 -5.29 6.88 -1.71
N LEU A 28 -5.78 7.23 -2.89
CA LEU A 28 -6.38 8.53 -3.20
C LEU A 28 -7.86 8.49 -2.77
N THR A 29 -8.10 8.34 -1.46
CA THR A 29 -9.44 8.28 -0.87
C THR A 29 -10.27 9.47 -1.33
N GLY A 30 -11.52 9.22 -1.75
CA GLY A 30 -12.41 10.27 -2.26
C GLY A 30 -12.15 10.71 -3.70
N ALA A 31 -11.23 10.08 -4.43
CA ALA A 31 -11.10 10.30 -5.86
C ALA A 31 -12.39 9.90 -6.58
N THR A 32 -13.09 10.91 -7.13
CA THR A 32 -14.33 10.77 -7.90
C THR A 32 -14.09 10.31 -9.34
N GLN A 33 -12.82 10.23 -9.77
CA GLN A 33 -12.45 9.77 -11.10
C GLN A 33 -12.45 8.24 -11.20
N SER A 34 -13.06 7.74 -12.29
CA SER A 34 -12.98 6.34 -12.68
C SER A 34 -11.53 5.98 -13.05
N GLY A 35 -10.99 4.91 -12.47
CA GLY A 35 -9.63 4.44 -12.75
C GLY A 35 -8.87 3.89 -11.53
N MET A 36 -7.55 4.04 -11.56
CA MET A 36 -6.66 3.62 -10.47
C MET A 36 -6.73 4.63 -9.32
N THR A 37 -7.42 4.25 -8.25
CA THR A 37 -7.65 5.07 -7.05
C THR A 37 -6.61 4.86 -5.95
N GLY A 38 -5.60 4.03 -6.22
CA GLY A 38 -4.55 3.66 -5.28
C GLY A 38 -3.65 2.60 -5.88
N CYS A 39 -2.49 2.41 -5.27
CA CYS A 39 -1.51 1.40 -5.65
C CYS A 39 -0.85 0.80 -4.41
N GLY A 40 -0.22 -0.35 -4.58
CA GLY A 40 0.45 -1.06 -3.50
C GLY A 40 1.71 -1.78 -3.96
N LEU A 41 2.59 -2.04 -3.00
CA LEU A 41 3.81 -2.81 -3.14
C LEU A 41 3.78 -3.97 -2.13
N TRP A 42 4.26 -5.12 -2.58
CA TRP A 42 4.50 -6.28 -1.73
C TRP A 42 5.98 -6.63 -1.81
N VAL A 43 6.69 -6.47 -0.70
CA VAL A 43 8.14 -6.67 -0.62
C VAL A 43 8.43 -7.92 0.19
N ILE A 44 9.05 -8.92 -0.42
CA ILE A 44 9.48 -10.14 0.28
C ILE A 44 10.88 -9.91 0.83
N ASN A 45 11.11 -10.30 2.10
CA ASN A 45 12.35 -10.08 2.83
C ASN A 45 12.81 -8.61 2.79
N PRO A 46 11.97 -7.68 3.28
CA PRO A 46 12.30 -6.26 3.29
C PRO A 46 13.53 -5.99 4.17
N PRO A 47 14.32 -4.95 3.85
CA PRO A 47 15.31 -4.41 4.78
C PRO A 47 14.64 -3.96 6.09
N TYR A 48 15.31 -4.15 7.23
CA TYR A 48 14.74 -3.94 8.57
C TYR A 48 14.22 -2.51 8.81
N VAL A 49 14.81 -1.50 8.16
CA VAL A 49 14.40 -0.09 8.26
C VAL A 49 13.31 0.32 7.27
N LEU A 50 13.06 -0.48 6.23
CA LEU A 50 12.23 -0.05 5.10
C LEU A 50 10.80 0.29 5.53
N ALA A 51 10.24 -0.46 6.47
CA ALA A 51 8.90 -0.19 6.99
C ALA A 51 8.81 1.19 7.69
N GLU A 52 9.83 1.57 8.45
CA GLU A 52 9.91 2.84 9.15
C GLU A 52 10.12 4.01 8.17
N GLU A 53 11.05 3.84 7.22
CA GLU A 53 11.32 4.82 6.16
C GLU A 53 10.07 5.06 5.29
N MET A 54 9.41 3.98 4.87
CA MET A 54 8.20 4.07 4.04
C MET A 54 7.05 4.73 4.78
N LYS A 55 6.92 4.53 6.10
CA LYS A 55 5.92 5.25 6.90
C LYS A 55 6.14 6.76 6.86
N ILE A 56 7.39 7.22 6.95
CA ILE A 56 7.74 8.65 6.85
C ILE A 56 7.41 9.17 5.44
N ILE A 57 7.83 8.45 4.40
CA ILE A 57 7.60 8.83 3.00
C ILE A 57 6.09 8.90 2.69
N LEU A 58 5.32 7.87 3.03
CA LEU A 58 3.88 7.83 2.78
C LEU A 58 3.14 8.93 3.54
N GLN A 59 3.58 9.26 4.76
CA GLN A 59 3.05 10.39 5.53
C GLN A 59 3.29 11.73 4.82
N GLN A 60 4.47 11.93 4.22
CA GLN A 60 4.75 13.12 3.41
C GLN A 60 3.90 13.13 2.13
N LEU A 61 3.77 11.99 1.45
CA LEU A 61 2.97 11.86 0.23
C LEU A 61 1.50 12.21 0.44
N ARG A 62 0.94 11.96 1.63
CA ARG A 62 -0.42 12.43 1.98
C ARG A 62 -0.57 13.96 1.93
N GLY A 63 0.50 14.71 2.18
CA GLY A 63 0.51 16.17 2.09
C GLY A 63 0.47 16.67 0.64
N PHE A 64 0.96 15.89 -0.31
CA PHE A 64 0.99 16.26 -1.74
C PHE A 64 -0.20 15.71 -2.52
N PHE A 65 -0.60 14.46 -2.24
CA PHE A 65 -1.65 13.77 -2.97
C PHE A 65 -2.97 13.78 -2.18
N ASN A 66 -3.95 14.52 -2.70
CA ASN A 66 -5.28 14.73 -2.10
C ASN A 66 -5.21 15.04 -0.59
N PRO A 67 -4.64 16.22 -0.22
CA PRO A 67 -4.33 16.54 1.17
C PRO A 67 -5.58 16.50 2.06
N GLY A 68 -5.43 15.84 3.22
CA GLY A 68 -6.49 15.70 4.21
C GLY A 68 -7.42 14.50 4.03
N ILE A 69 -7.36 13.82 2.88
CA ILE A 69 -8.27 12.69 2.57
C ILE A 69 -7.51 11.40 2.26
N SER A 70 -6.34 11.48 1.61
CA SER A 70 -5.53 10.30 1.27
C SER A 70 -5.15 9.47 2.50
N SER A 71 -5.02 8.15 2.29
CA SER A 71 -4.67 7.17 3.32
C SER A 71 -3.62 6.20 2.81
N PHE A 72 -2.94 5.51 3.73
CA PHE A 72 -1.97 4.48 3.38
C PHE A 72 -2.00 3.33 4.40
N ILE A 73 -1.45 2.18 3.99
CA ILE A 73 -1.25 0.98 4.80
C ILE A 73 0.23 0.64 4.81
N VAL A 74 0.73 0.22 5.96
CA VAL A 74 2.06 -0.37 6.16
C VAL A 74 1.87 -1.56 7.09
N GLU A 75 1.92 -2.77 6.54
CA GLU A 75 1.71 -4.05 7.25
C GLU A 75 2.92 -4.97 7.03
N SER A 76 3.49 -5.52 8.10
CA SER A 76 4.67 -6.41 8.10
C SER A 76 4.30 -7.86 8.43
#